data_AF-A0A2S7AH46-F1
#
_entry.id   AF-A0A2S7AH46-F1
#
_cell.length_a   1.000
_cell.length_b   1.000
_cell.length_c   1.000
_cell.angle_alpha   90.00
_cell.angle_beta   90.00
_cell.angle_gamma   90.00
#
_symmetry.space_group_name_H-M   'P 1'
#
loop_
_entity.id
_entity.type
_entity.pdbx_description
1 polymer ?
#
loop_
_entity_poly.entity_id
_entity_poly.type
_entity_poly.pdbx_seq_one_letter_code
_entity_poly.pdbx_strand_id
1 'polypeptide(L)' 'MSEHSHLVCVDEGLRKLFVYRVSAEGKKTLLTDVALPSEQGWSIDLEHIAKQLGENLLMDSPAARRLLEI' A
#
# COMPACT_ATOMS: atom_id res chain seq x y z
N MET A 1 -12.71 9.03 16.36
CA MET A 1 -11.50 8.85 15.54
C MET A 1 -11.96 8.70 14.11
N SER A 2 -11.45 9.47 13.15
CA SER A 2 -11.74 9.17 11.74
C SER A 2 -11.01 7.88 11.40
N GLU A 3 -11.76 6.78 11.27
CA GLU A 3 -11.21 5.55 10.71
C GLU A 3 -10.81 5.85 9.28
N HIS A 4 -9.50 5.81 9.01
CA HIS A 4 -8.99 5.83 7.65
C HIS A 4 -8.76 4.39 7.25
N SER A 5 -9.47 3.94 6.22
CA SER A 5 -9.29 2.61 5.64
C SER A 5 -8.43 2.71 4.38
N HIS A 6 -7.76 1.61 4.04
CA HIS A 6 -7.04 1.48 2.78
C HIS A 6 -7.85 0.65 1.80
N LEU A 7 -7.86 1.07 0.53
CA LEU A 7 -8.38 0.29 -0.57
C LEU A 7 -7.21 -0.13 -1.48
N VAL A 8 -7.10 -1.43 -1.71
CA VAL A 8 -6.13 -2.00 -2.65
C VAL A 8 -6.82 -2.28 -3.97
N CYS A 9 -6.22 -1.81 -5.07
CA CYS A 9 -6.70 -2.06 -6.42
C CYS A 9 -5.56 -2.59 -7.29
N VAL A 10 -5.86 -3.53 -8.18
CA VAL A 10 -4.91 -4.02 -9.18
C VAL A 10 -5.43 -3.63 -10.56
N ASP A 11 -4.59 -2.98 -11.35
CA ASP A 11 -4.80 -2.79 -12.78
C ASP A 11 -4.00 -3.84 -13.53
N GLU A 12 -4.70 -4.82 -14.10
CA GLU A 12 -4.08 -5.91 -14.85
C GLU A 12 -3.48 -5.46 -16.18
N GLY A 13 -4.06 -4.43 -16.82
CA GLY A 13 -3.57 -3.90 -18.09
C GLY A 13 -2.27 -3.13 -17.92
N LEU A 14 -2.16 -2.33 -16.86
CA LEU A 14 -0.94 -1.61 -16.49
C LEU A 14 0.02 -2.47 -15.65
N ARG A 15 -0.42 -3.65 -15.20
CA ARG A 15 0.31 -4.54 -14.28
C ARG A 15 0.79 -3.78 -13.03
N LYS A 16 -0.11 -3.02 -12.41
CA LYS A 16 0.19 -2.18 -11.23
C LYS A 16 -0.77 -2.44 -10.09
N LEU A 17 -0.24 -2.39 -8.86
CA LEU A 17 -1.04 -2.35 -7.64
C LEU A 17 -1.05 -0.91 -7.10
N PHE A 18 -2.23 -0.44 -6.74
CA PHE A 18 -2.46 0.85 -6.14
C PHE A 18 -3.03 0.67 -4.73
N VAL A 19 -2.55 1.48 -3.80
CA VAL A 19 -3.12 1.62 -2.46
C VAL A 19 -3.68 3.02 -2.33
N TYR A 20 -4.94 3.14 -1.98
CA TYR A 20 -5.61 4.40 -1.72
C TYR A 20 -5.99 4.52 -0.25
N ARG A 21 -5.86 5.72 0.33
CA ARG A 21 -6.58 6.09 1.55
C ARG A 21 -8.02 6.43 1.20
N VAL A 22 -8.96 5.94 1.99
CA VAL A 22 -10.39 6.22 1.86
C VAL A 22 -10.82 7.06 3.06
N SER A 23 -11.39 8.24 2.79
CA SER A 23 -11.99 9.09 3.84
C SER A 23 -13.36 8.56 4.26
N ALA A 24 -13.91 9.07 5.36
CA ALA A 24 -15.24 8.70 5.83
C ALA A 24 -16.35 8.99 4.79
N GLU A 25 -16.13 9.98 3.92
CA GLU A 25 -17.02 10.35 2.82
C GLU A 25 -16.79 9.51 1.54
N GLY A 26 -15.90 8.52 1.59
CA GLY A 26 -15.57 7.63 0.47
C GLY A 26 -14.58 8.22 -0.54
N LYS A 27 -14.01 9.39 -0.29
CA LYS A 27 -13.01 10.00 -1.18
C LYS A 27 -11.72 9.18 -1.17
N LYS A 28 -11.27 8.76 -2.35
CA LYS A 28 -10.00 8.04 -2.55
C LYS A 28 -8.85 9.01 -2.79
N THR A 29 -7.76 8.84 -2.06
CA THR A 29 -6.49 9.56 -2.29
C THR A 29 -5.37 8.54 -2.42
N LEU A 30 -4.55 8.64 -3.47
CA LEU A 30 -3.45 7.70 -3.69
C LEU A 30 -2.45 7.78 -2.55
N LEU A 31 -2.12 6.64 -1.95
CA LEU A 31 -1.06 6.49 -0.96
C LEU A 31 0.25 6.09 -1.65
N THR A 32 0.22 4.99 -2.40
CA THR A 32 1.37 4.45 -3.11
C THR A 32 0.90 3.58 -4.27
N ASP A 33 1.75 3.42 -5.28
CA ASP A 33 1.60 2.40 -6.31
C ASP A 33 2.92 1.67 -6.55
N VAL A 34 2.84 0.43 -7.02
CA VAL A 34 3.98 -0.40 -7.39
C VAL A 34 3.69 -1.16 -8.67
N ALA A 35 4.70 -1.32 -9.53
CA ALA A 35 4.63 -2.21 -10.68
C ALA A 35 4.76 -3.67 -10.20
N LEU A 36 3.88 -4.55 -10.68
CA LEU A 36 3.96 -5.97 -10.37
C LEU A 36 4.96 -6.64 -11.33
N PRO A 37 5.89 -7.46 -10.82
CA PRO A 37 6.94 -8.06 -11.64
C PRO A 37 6.35 -9.00 -12.68
N SER A 38 7.01 -9.16 -13.82
CA SER A 38 6.58 -10.07 -14.90
C SER A 38 6.81 -11.54 -14.57
N GLU A 39 7.79 -11.81 -13.71
CA GLU A 39 8.14 -13.16 -13.26
C GLU A 39 7.02 -13.78 -12.42
N GLN A 40 6.88 -15.10 -12.53
CA GLN A 40 5.92 -15.88 -11.75
C GLN A 40 6.57 -16.43 -10.49
N GLY A 41 5.82 -16.45 -9.39
CA GLY A 41 6.28 -16.96 -8.10
C GLY A 41 6.94 -15.91 -7.21
N TRP A 42 7.47 -16.35 -6.08
CA TRP A 42 8.11 -15.47 -5.10
C TRP A 42 9.56 -15.19 -5.48
N SER A 43 9.80 -14.04 -6.09
CA SER A 43 11.13 -13.55 -6.45
C SER A 43 11.64 -12.51 -5.44
N ILE A 44 12.93 -12.20 -5.50
CA ILE A 44 13.55 -11.12 -4.72
C ILE A 44 12.85 -9.77 -5.00
N ASP A 45 12.50 -9.53 -6.26
CA ASP A 45 11.78 -8.31 -6.65
C ASP A 45 10.39 -8.25 -6.04
N LEU A 46 9.65 -9.38 -6.02
CA LEU A 46 8.35 -9.44 -5.35
C LEU A 46 8.48 -9.24 -3.84
N GLU A 47 9.53 -9.79 -3.21
CA GLU A 47 9.80 -9.58 -1.80
C GLU A 47 10.09 -8.11 -1.49
N HIS A 48 10.90 -7.42 -2.30
CA HIS A 48 11.17 -5.99 -2.15
C HIS A 48 9.90 -5.15 -2.29
N ILE A 49 9.06 -5.47 -3.28
CA ILE A 49 7.77 -4.79 -3.46
C ILE A 49 6.86 -5.01 -2.25
N ALA A 50 6.79 -6.24 -1.73
CA ALA A 50 6.00 -6.56 -0.55
C ALA A 50 6.49 -5.80 0.69
N LYS A 51 7.82 -5.71 0.89
CA LYS A 51 8.42 -4.92 1.97
C LYS A 51 8.09 -3.44 1.83
N GLN A 52 8.29 -2.86 0.65
CA GLN A 52 7.98 -1.45 0.39
C GLN A 52 6.50 -1.13 0.65
N LEU A 53 5.58 -2.00 0.21
CA LEU A 53 4.14 -1.83 0.49
C LEU A 53 3.85 -1.89 1.99
N GLY A 54 4.45 -2.84 2.70
CA GLY A 54 4.32 -2.97 4.16
C GLY A 54 4.85 -1.74 4.89
N GLU A 55 6.03 -1.26 4.52
CA GLU A 55 6.64 -0.05 5.07
C GLU A 55 5.75 1.17 4.83
N ASN A 56 5.25 1.37 3.61
CA ASN A 56 4.38 2.49 3.28
C ASN A 56 3.09 2.48 4.11
N LEU A 57 2.48 1.30 4.30
CA LEU A 57 1.29 1.15 5.14
C LEU A 57 1.58 1.41 6.63
N LEU A 58 2.72 0.91 7.12
CA LEU A 58 3.14 1.08 8.49
C LEU A 58 3.41 2.56 8.81
N MET A 59 4.14 3.24 7.94
CA MET A 59 4.47 4.67 8.08
C MET A 59 3.25 5.56 7.92
N ASP A 60 2.24 5.11 7.17
CA ASP A 60 0.99 5.84 7.07
C ASP A 60 0.20 5.85 8.39
N SER A 61 0.26 4.78 9.17
CA SER A 61 -0.47 4.66 10.44
C SER A 61 0.13 5.54 11.54
N PRO A 62 -0.56 6.59 12.01
CA PRO A 62 -0.06 7.39 13.12
C PRO A 62 0.07 6.58 14.42
N ALA A 63 -0.77 5.54 14.58
CA ALA A 63 -0.70 4.65 15.73
C ALA A 63 0.55 3.76 15.66
N ALA A 64 0.85 3.18 14.50
CA ALA A 64 2.05 2.37 14.35
C ALA A 64 3.32 3.20 14.57
N ARG A 65 3.40 4.40 13.97
CA ARG A 65 4.53 5.31 14.19
C ARG A 65 4.75 5.66 15.65
N ARG A 66 3.69 5.99 16.38
CA ARG A 66 3.77 6.23 17.84
C ARG A 66 4.26 5.01 18.62
N LEU A 67 3.78 3.81 18.27
CA LEU A 67 4.16 2.57 18.98
C LEU A 67 5.59 2.12 18.66
N LEU A 68 6.09 2.47 17.48
CA LEU A 68 7.44 2.13 17.02
C LEU A 68 8.47 3.23 17.30
N GLU A 69 8.05 4.36 17.86
CA GLU A 69 8.88 5.53 18.15
C GLU A 69 9.60 6.11 16.91
N ILE A 70 8.89 6.18 15.78
CA ILE A 70 9.37 6.70 14.48
C ILE A 70 8.47 7.79 13.89
#